data_AF-A0ABD1U441-F1
#
_entry.id   AF-A0ABD1U441-F1
#
_cell.length_a   1.000
_cell.length_b   1.000
_cell.length_c   1.000
_cell.angle_alpha   90.00
_cell.angle_beta   90.00
_cell.angle_gamma   90.00
#
_symmetry.space_group_name_H-M   'P 1'
#
loop_
_entity.id
_entity.type
_entity.pdbx_description
1 polymer ?
#
loop_
_entity_poly.entity_id
_entity_poly.type
_entity_poly.pdbx_seq_one_letter_code
_entity_poly.pdbx_strand_id
1 'polypeptide(L)'
;MTVPVLIDILKNSSFKVNLYVAQKFQKIPLPPAYDDRVKAIKLPVYNFAAVRRFSGFIDNANIASELLELKKSLQSTRWQSAIASNAYAAADYNPPWQLQFRVNEVILWFGNTD
;
A
#
# COMPACT_ATOMS: atom_id res chain seq x y z
N MET A 1 -6.73 1.81 -16.84
CA MET A 1 -5.85 1.71 -15.67
C MET A 1 -6.56 0.94 -14.57
N THR A 2 -5.82 0.32 -13.66
CA THR A 2 -6.35 -0.40 -12.49
C THR A 2 -6.22 0.47 -11.24
N VAL A 3 -6.96 0.11 -10.20
CA VAL A 3 -6.89 0.74 -8.87
C VAL A 3 -6.78 -0.36 -7.80
N PRO A 4 -6.22 -0.05 -6.61
CA PRO A 4 -5.59 1.22 -6.23
C PRO A 4 -4.16 1.37 -6.80
N VAL A 5 -3.62 2.60 -6.70
CA VAL A 5 -2.17 2.83 -6.77
C VAL A 5 -1.60 2.56 -5.38
N LEU A 6 -0.73 1.57 -5.26
CA LEU A 6 -0.12 1.19 -3.99
C LEU A 6 1.23 1.90 -3.82
N ILE A 7 1.45 2.52 -2.67
CA ILE A 7 2.66 3.29 -2.35
C ILE A 7 3.28 2.68 -1.10
N ASP A 8 4.37 1.92 -1.26
CA ASP A 8 5.15 1.44 -0.12
C ASP A 8 6.03 2.57 0.40
N ILE A 9 5.91 2.89 1.69
CA ILE A 9 6.74 3.91 2.35
C ILE A 9 7.98 3.22 2.91
N LEU A 10 9.15 3.58 2.39
CA LEU A 10 10.43 2.98 2.77
C LEU A 10 11.13 3.85 3.81
N LYS A 11 12.09 3.25 4.52
CA LYS A 11 13.00 4.01 5.39
C LYS A 11 13.78 5.02 4.53
N ASN A 12 13.96 6.24 5.04
CA ASN A 12 14.66 7.37 4.37
C ASN A 12 13.83 8.19 3.35
N SER A 13 12.54 8.38 3.59
CA SER A 13 11.68 9.25 2.76
C SER A 13 11.64 8.86 1.28
N SER A 14 11.91 7.59 0.97
CA SER A 14 11.76 7.03 -0.38
C SER A 14 10.47 6.22 -0.45
N PHE A 15 9.91 6.12 -1.66
CA PHE A 15 8.67 5.42 -1.90
C PHE A 15 8.78 4.52 -3.12
N LYS A 16 8.08 3.39 -3.08
CA LYS A 16 7.89 2.51 -4.23
C LYS A 16 6.43 2.55 -4.64
N VAL A 17 6.18 2.93 -5.89
CA VAL A 17 4.83 2.96 -6.46
C VAL A 17 4.60 1.67 -7.23
N ASN A 18 3.55 0.95 -6.88
CA ASN A 18 3.15 -0.30 -7.52
C ASN A 18 1.79 -0.11 -8.20
N LEU A 19 1.71 -0.51 -9.47
CA LEU A 19 0.50 -0.53 -10.26
C LEU A 19 0.07 -1.97 -10.49
N TYR A 20 -1.19 -2.30 -10.23
CA TYR A 20 -1.68 -3.64 -10.43
C TYR A 20 -1.83 -3.96 -11.92
N VAL A 21 -1.15 -4.99 -12.41
CA VAL A 21 -1.35 -5.46 -13.78
C VAL A 21 -2.72 -6.11 -13.88
N ALA A 22 -3.58 -5.65 -14.79
CA ALA A 22 -4.92 -6.22 -14.96
C ALA A 22 -4.85 -7.72 -15.26
N GLN A 23 -5.79 -8.50 -14.74
CA GLN A 23 -5.77 -9.97 -14.78
C GLN A 23 -5.52 -10.56 -16.18
N LYS A 24 -6.12 -9.96 -17.22
CA LYS A 24 -5.95 -10.37 -18.62
C LYS A 24 -4.50 -10.29 -19.13
N PHE A 25 -3.64 -9.51 -18.48
CA PHE A 25 -2.24 -9.32 -18.84
C PHE A 25 -1.26 -10.05 -17.91
N GLN A 26 -1.72 -10.66 -16.81
CA GLN A 26 -0.82 -11.30 -15.84
C GLN A 26 -0.20 -12.61 -16.34
N LYS A 27 -0.83 -13.27 -17.31
CA LYS A 27 -0.31 -14.51 -17.93
C LYS A 27 0.51 -14.25 -19.20
N ILE A 28 0.62 -12.98 -19.60
CA ILE A 28 1.32 -12.56 -20.81
C ILE A 28 2.60 -11.85 -20.38
N PRO A 29 3.75 -12.11 -21.02
CA PRO A 29 4.96 -11.34 -20.76
C PRO A 29 4.67 -9.85 -20.93
N LEU A 30 4.99 -9.06 -19.90
CA LEU A 30 4.86 -7.62 -19.99
C LEU A 30 5.90 -7.06 -20.96
N PRO A 31 5.55 -6.03 -21.74
CA PRO A 31 6.54 -5.35 -22.58
C PRO A 31 7.68 -4.80 -21.71
N PRO A 32 8.91 -4.74 -22.24
CA PRO A 32 10.01 -4.11 -21.53
C PRO A 32 9.67 -2.66 -21.21
N ALA A 33 10.00 -2.22 -20.00
CA ALA A 33 9.83 -0.83 -19.64
C ALA A 33 10.87 0.03 -20.36
N TYR A 34 10.47 1.23 -20.77
CA TYR A 34 11.39 2.22 -21.35
C TYR A 34 12.36 2.81 -20.33
N ASP A 35 12.00 2.76 -19.04
CA ASP A 35 12.75 3.31 -17.91
C ASP A 35 13.19 2.15 -17.00
N ASP A 36 14.48 2.11 -16.65
CA ASP A 36 15.11 1.05 -15.86
C ASP A 36 14.64 1.00 -14.39
N ARG A 37 14.05 2.10 -13.91
CA ARG A 37 13.44 2.20 -12.59
C ARG A 37 12.10 1.46 -12.52
N VAL A 38 11.47 1.20 -13.68
CA VAL A 38 10.20 0.48 -13.77
C VAL A 38 10.48 -1.01 -13.97
N LYS A 39 10.07 -1.82 -12.99
CA LYS A 39 10.32 -3.26 -12.99
C LYS A 39 9.02 -4.02 -12.77
N ALA A 40 8.84 -5.11 -13.51
CA ALA A 40 7.82 -6.09 -13.20
C ALA A 40 8.19 -6.82 -11.92
N ILE A 41 7.29 -6.82 -10.93
CA ILE A 41 7.48 -7.51 -9.66
C ILE A 41 6.32 -8.48 -9.43
N LYS A 42 6.58 -9.52 -8.64
CA LYS A 42 5.54 -10.45 -8.19
C LYS A 42 5.18 -10.10 -6.74
N LEU A 43 3.88 -9.98 -6.48
CA LEU A 43 3.27 -9.80 -5.17
C LEU A 43 2.34 -10.99 -4.89
N PRO A 44 2.01 -11.31 -3.61
CA PRO A 44 2.40 -10.61 -2.39
C PRO A 44 3.77 -11.04 -1.82
N VAL A 45 4.42 -10.13 -1.08
CA VAL A 45 5.67 -10.39 -0.31
C VAL A 45 5.37 -10.69 1.16
N TYR A 46 4.15 -10.38 1.60
CA TYR A 46 3.68 -10.56 2.97
C TYR A 46 2.43 -11.44 2.95
N ASN A 47 2.27 -12.27 3.98
CA ASN A 47 1.12 -13.15 4.10
C ASN A 47 -0.14 -12.42 4.57
N PHE A 48 0.03 -11.34 5.34
CA PHE A 48 -1.08 -10.66 5.99
C PHE A 48 -0.98 -9.14 5.88
N ALA A 49 -2.15 -8.52 5.95
CA ALA A 49 -2.34 -7.08 5.91
C ALA A 49 -3.42 -6.67 6.91
N ALA A 50 -3.11 -5.68 7.74
CA ALA A 50 -4.11 -4.95 8.50
C ALA A 50 -4.38 -3.64 7.76
N VAL A 51 -5.66 -3.32 7.54
CA VAL A 51 -6.07 -2.22 6.66
C VAL A 51 -7.00 -1.28 7.41
N ARG A 52 -6.76 0.02 7.29
CA ARG A 52 -7.67 1.06 7.78
C ARG A 52 -8.00 2.03 6.66
N ARG A 53 -9.30 2.24 6.44
CA ARG A 53 -9.82 3.24 5.50
C ARG A 53 -9.86 4.61 6.15
N PHE A 54 -9.57 5.64 5.36
CA PHE A 54 -9.64 7.03 5.78
C PHE A 54 -10.04 7.94 4.61
N SER A 55 -10.53 9.13 4.96
CA SER A 55 -10.88 10.19 4.00
C SER A 55 -9.75 11.22 3.88
N GLY A 56 -9.75 11.99 2.79
CA GLY A 56 -8.77 13.05 2.56
C GLY A 56 -7.70 12.64 1.55
N PHE A 57 -6.62 13.42 1.46
CA PHE A 57 -5.52 13.15 0.55
C PHE A 57 -4.48 12.23 1.19
N ILE A 58 -3.75 11.48 0.35
CA ILE A 58 -2.57 10.76 0.78
C ILE A 58 -1.41 11.76 0.89
N ASP A 59 -1.10 12.13 2.13
CA ASP A 59 0.07 12.90 2.51
C ASP A 59 0.74 12.26 3.73
N ASN A 60 1.97 12.70 4.03
CA ASN A 60 2.77 12.13 5.11
C ASN A 60 2.09 12.24 6.48
N ALA A 61 1.33 13.32 6.73
CA ALA A 61 0.69 13.55 8.02
C ALA A 61 -0.52 12.62 8.19
N ASN A 62 -1.38 12.52 7.18
CA ASN A 62 -2.54 11.63 7.18
C ASN A 62 -2.11 10.17 7.24
N ILE A 63 -1.10 9.76 6.47
CA ILE A 63 -0.58 8.38 6.54
C ILE A 63 -0.09 8.06 7.95
N ALA A 64 0.72 8.94 8.55
CA ALA A 64 1.28 8.71 9.89
C ALA A 64 0.17 8.65 10.97
N SER A 65 -0.80 9.56 10.90
CA SER A 65 -1.94 9.61 11.82
C SER A 65 -2.80 8.34 11.72
N GLU A 66 -3.19 7.96 10.51
CA GLU A 66 -4.05 6.80 10.29
C GLU A 66 -3.34 5.47 10.56
N LEU A 67 -2.03 5.40 10.31
CA LEU A 67 -1.22 4.24 10.69
C LEU A 67 -1.15 4.08 12.21
N LEU A 68 -1.04 5.19 12.95
CA LEU A 68 -1.05 5.17 14.41
C LEU A 68 -2.40 4.67 14.94
N GLU A 69 -3.50 5.16 14.38
CA GLU A 69 -4.84 4.71 14.76
C GLU A 69 -5.09 3.23 14.39
N LEU A 70 -4.56 2.77 13.25
CA LEU A 70 -4.55 1.35 12.90
C LEU A 70 -3.75 0.52 13.91
N LYS A 71 -2.56 0.98 14.32
CA LYS A 71 -1.76 0.27 15.33
C LYS A 71 -2.46 0.22 16.68
N LYS A 72 -3.13 1.30 17.10
CA LYS A 72 -3.96 1.32 18.31
C LYS A 72 -5.11 0.32 18.24
N SER A 73 -5.81 0.23 17.11
CA SER A 73 -6.94 -0.71 16.97
C SER A 73 -6.54 -2.19 17.02
N LEU A 74 -5.27 -2.50 16.75
CA LEU A 74 -4.71 -3.85 16.86
C LEU A 74 -4.30 -4.21 18.29
N GLN A 75 -4.22 -3.26 19.22
CA GLN A 75 -3.88 -3.52 20.62
C GLN A 75 -4.93 -4.43 21.26
N SER A 76 -4.48 -5.35 22.12
CA SER A 76 -5.35 -6.30 22.82
C SER A 76 -6.12 -7.25 21.89
N THR A 77 -5.75 -7.33 20.61
CA THR A 77 -6.27 -8.33 19.67
C THR A 77 -5.24 -9.44 19.47
N ARG A 78 -5.67 -10.57 18.88
CA ARG A 78 -4.75 -11.64 18.46
C ARG A 78 -3.67 -11.19 17.46
N TRP A 79 -3.86 -10.01 16.84
CA TRP A 79 -2.96 -9.43 15.84
C TRP A 79 -2.04 -8.36 16.42
N GLN A 80 -1.97 -8.21 17.74
CA GLN A 80 -1.12 -7.20 18.39
C GLN A 80 0.35 -7.30 17.98
N SER A 81 0.85 -8.52 17.69
CA SER A 81 2.23 -8.72 17.21
C SER A 81 2.51 -8.02 15.87
N ALA A 82 1.50 -7.77 15.04
CA ALA A 82 1.63 -7.05 13.77
C ALA A 82 2.11 -5.60 13.96
N ILE A 83 1.85 -4.99 15.12
CA ILE A 83 2.21 -3.59 15.42
C ILE A 83 3.73 -3.36 15.32
N ALA A 84 4.53 -4.39 15.61
CA ALA A 84 5.99 -4.36 15.51
C ALA A 84 6.49 -4.27 14.06
N SER A 85 5.62 -4.50 13.07
CA SER A 85 5.99 -4.32 11.67
C SER A 85 6.27 -2.85 11.35
N ASN A 86 7.32 -2.66 10.55
CA ASN A 86 7.69 -1.39 9.94
C ASN A 86 7.37 -1.35 8.44
N ALA A 87 6.73 -2.39 7.91
CA ALA A 87 6.31 -2.46 6.52
C ALA A 87 4.89 -1.92 6.40
N TYR A 88 4.75 -0.73 5.83
CA TYR A 88 3.44 -0.13 5.62
C TYR A 88 3.36 0.56 4.25
N ALA A 89 2.14 0.66 3.75
CA ALA A 89 1.82 1.24 2.47
C ALA A 89 0.56 2.11 2.55
N ALA A 90 0.37 2.95 1.54
CA ALA A 90 -0.89 3.64 1.29
C ALA A 90 -1.47 3.17 -0.05
N ALA A 91 -2.80 3.11 -0.15
CA ALA A 91 -3.51 2.78 -1.37
C ALA A 91 -4.41 3.96 -1.78
N ASP A 92 -4.08 4.59 -2.91
CA ASP A 92 -4.87 5.66 -3.51
C ASP A 92 -5.85 5.08 -4.53
N TYR A 93 -7.14 5.23 -4.26
CA TYR A 93 -8.19 4.77 -5.18
C TYR A 93 -8.68 5.89 -6.09
N ASN A 94 -8.44 7.14 -5.71
CA ASN A 94 -9.04 8.30 -6.35
C ASN A 94 -8.02 9.00 -7.25
N PRO A 95 -8.41 9.44 -8.45
CA PRO A 95 -7.51 10.18 -9.30
C PRO A 95 -7.16 11.56 -8.69
N PRO A 96 -6.05 12.19 -9.12
CA PRO A 96 -5.60 13.47 -8.59
C PRO A 96 -6.65 14.59 -8.66
N TRP A 97 -7.49 14.58 -9.69
CA TRP A 97 -8.53 15.59 -9.93
C TRP A 97 -9.81 15.39 -9.09
N GLN A 98 -9.98 14.26 -8.40
CA GLN A 98 -11.11 14.05 -7.53
C GLN A 98 -10.84 14.64 -6.13
N LEU A 99 -11.50 15.76 -5.81
CA LEU A 99 -11.26 16.50 -4.56
C LEU A 99 -12.16 16.05 -3.39
N GLN A 100 -13.33 15.49 -3.67
CA GLN A 100 -14.33 15.11 -2.66
C GLN A 100 -14.60 13.60 -2.66
N PHE A 101 -15.12 13.10 -1.53
CA PHE A 101 -15.47 11.69 -1.32
C PHE A 101 -14.31 10.72 -1.61
N ARG A 102 -13.09 11.15 -1.26
CA ARG A 102 -11.90 10.31 -1.39
C ARG A 102 -11.93 9.22 -0.31
N VAL A 103 -11.62 8.00 -0.71
CA VAL A 103 -11.46 6.86 0.20
C VAL A 103 -10.12 6.24 -0.09
N ASN A 104 -9.22 6.33 0.89
CA ASN A 104 -7.88 5.79 0.83
C ASN A 104 -7.70 4.76 1.94
N GLU A 105 -6.66 3.95 1.80
CA GLU A 105 -6.32 2.94 2.80
C GLU A 105 -4.87 3.09 3.24
N VAL A 106 -4.63 2.95 4.55
CA VAL A 106 -3.30 2.67 5.08
C VAL A 106 -3.23 1.17 5.40
N ILE A 107 -2.13 0.56 5.00
CA ILE A 107 -1.91 -0.87 5.08
C ILE A 107 -0.67 -1.13 5.93
N LEU A 108 -0.80 -1.95 6.97
CA LEU A 108 0.30 -2.50 7.73
C LEU A 108 0.50 -3.95 7.33
N TRP A 109 1.62 -4.24 6.67
CA TRP A 109 1.96 -5.58 6.22
C TRP A 109 2.68 -6.37 7.31
N PHE A 110 2.39 -7.66 7.45
CA PHE A 110 3.07 -8.53 8.43
C PHE A 110 3.05 -10.00 8.02
N GLY A 111 3.94 -10.78 8.66
CA GLY A 111 4.14 -12.21 8.37
C GLY A 111 4.81 -12.42 7.02
N ASN A 112 6.13 -12.23 6.94
CA ASN A 112 6.90 -12.45 5.72
C ASN A 112 6.63 -13.84 5.12
N THR A 113 6.56 -13.91 3.79
CA THR A 113 6.73 -15.17 3.08
C THR A 113 8.22 -15.50 3.08
N ASP A 114 8.66 -16.43 3.91
CA ASP A 114 9.98 -17.06 3.77
C ASP A 114 10.08 -17.77 2.41
#